data_AF-A0A3D5D2M9-F1
#
_entry.id   AF-A0A3D5D2M9-F1
#
_cell.length_a   1.000
_cell.length_b   1.000
_cell.length_c   1.000
_cell.angle_alpha   90.00
_cell.angle_beta   90.00
_cell.angle_gamma   90.00
#
_symmetry.space_group_name_H-M   'P 1'
#
loop_
_entity.id
_entity.type
_entity.pdbx_description
1 polymer ?
#
loop_
_entity_poly.entity_id
_entity_poly.type
_entity_poly.pdbx_seq_one_letter_code
_entity_poly.pdbx_strand_id
1 'polypeptide(L)' 'MKHLFTQACSAATYRCLIRFFWLALIIWVALTFRQHGISNDEYVQHTYGQMLLDWYQSGFKDQDAFHYRNLYLYGG' A
#
# COMPACT_ATOMS: atom_id res chain seq x y z
N MET A 1 -38.63 -29.47 -5.48
CA MET A 1 -38.83 -28.06 -5.04
C MET A 1 -38.01 -27.68 -3.80
N LYS A 2 -37.87 -28.53 -2.77
CA LYS A 2 -37.11 -28.20 -1.54
C LYS A 2 -35.61 -27.88 -1.78
N HIS A 3 -34.92 -28.63 -2.63
CA HIS A 3 -33.49 -28.43 -2.91
C HIS A 3 -33.15 -27.09 -3.60
N LEU A 4 -34.06 -26.56 -4.42
CA LEU A 4 -33.88 -25.27 -5.11
C LEU A 4 -33.94 -24.09 -4.12
N PHE A 5 -34.81 -24.17 -3.10
CA PHE A 5 -34.93 -23.16 -2.06
C PHE A 5 -33.68 -23.09 -1.17
N THR A 6 -33.12 -24.25 -0.80
CA THR A 6 -31.92 -24.32 0.04
C THR A 6 -30.69 -23.75 -0.69
N GLN A 7 -30.54 -24.01 -1.99
CA GLN A 7 -29.45 -23.44 -2.80
C GLN A 7 -29.58 -21.92 -2.95
N ALA A 8 -30.79 -21.40 -3.16
CA ALA A 8 -31.02 -19.95 -3.28
C ALA A 8 -30.74 -19.19 -1.97
N CYS A 9 -31.13 -19.77 -0.82
CA CYS A 9 -30.84 -19.22 0.50
C CYS A 9 -29.34 -19.17 0.80
N SER A 10 -28.61 -20.25 0.47
CA SER A 10 -27.15 -20.33 0.60
C SER A 10 -26.44 -19.28 -0.25
N ALA A 11 -26.84 -19.11 -1.51
CA ALA A 11 -26.28 -18.09 -2.40
C ALA A 11 -26.54 -16.65 -1.92
N ALA A 12 -27.68 -16.38 -1.29
CA ALA A 12 -27.97 -15.08 -0.69
C ALA A 12 -27.08 -14.80 0.52
N THR A 13 -26.86 -15.79 1.38
CA THR A 13 -25.95 -15.69 2.53
C THR A 13 -24.52 -15.40 2.08
N TYR A 14 -23.99 -16.12 1.09
CA TYR A 14 -22.64 -15.84 0.57
C TYR A 14 -22.52 -14.43 -0.01
N ARG A 15 -23.53 -13.93 -0.72
CA ARG A 15 -23.54 -12.55 -1.22
C ARG A 15 -23.49 -11.53 -0.08
N CYS A 16 -24.22 -11.74 1.00
CA CYS A 16 -24.16 -10.87 2.18
C CYS A 16 -22.79 -10.92 2.86
N LEU A 17 -22.21 -12.11 3.04
CA LEU A 17 -20.88 -12.28 3.63
C LEU A 17 -19.80 -11.61 2.79
N ILE A 18 -19.83 -11.76 1.46
CA ILE A 18 -18.89 -11.11 0.55
C ILE A 18 -19.02 -9.58 0.62
N ARG A 19 -20.25 -9.05 0.62
CA ARG A 19 -20.49 -7.61 0.76
C ARG A 19 -19.96 -7.09 2.09
N PHE A 20 -20.22 -7.80 3.17
CA PHE A 20 -19.73 -7.45 4.50
C PHE A 20 -18.21 -7.47 4.56
N PHE A 21 -17.57 -8.50 3.99
CA PHE A 21 -16.12 -8.60 3.89
C PHE A 21 -15.53 -7.40 3.15
N TRP A 22 -16.05 -7.07 1.97
CA TRP A 22 -15.56 -5.91 1.19
C TRP A 22 -15.77 -4.59 1.92
N LEU A 23 -16.92 -4.40 2.57
CA LEU A 23 -17.18 -3.20 3.38
C LEU A 23 -16.20 -3.09 4.54
N ALA A 24 -15.97 -4.18 5.28
CA ALA A 24 -15.00 -4.22 6.36
C ALA A 24 -13.57 -3.92 5.87
N LEU A 25 -13.20 -4.46 4.71
CA LEU A 25 -11.90 -4.20 4.10
C LEU A 25 -11.73 -2.72 3.72
N ILE A 26 -12.73 -2.12 3.08
CA ILE A 26 -12.71 -0.69 2.71
C ILE A 26 -12.58 0.18 3.95
N ILE A 27 -13.36 -0.09 5.00
CA ILE A 27 -13.29 0.63 6.27
C ILE A 27 -11.90 0.48 6.88
N TRP A 28 -11.36 -0.73 6.91
CA TRP A 28 -10.02 -0.99 7.44
C TRP A 28 -8.95 -0.17 6.68
N VAL A 29 -8.93 -0.24 5.35
CA VAL A 29 -8.00 0.55 4.52
C VAL A 29 -8.15 2.05 4.79
N ALA A 30 -9.39 2.57 4.82
CA ALA A 30 -9.62 3.99 5.07
C ALA A 30 -9.08 4.46 6.44
N LEU A 31 -9.11 3.58 7.45
CA LEU A 31 -8.60 3.88 8.79
C LEU A 31 -7.08 3.69 8.92
N THR A 32 -6.48 2.78 8.15
CA THR A 32 -5.09 2.33 8.38
C THR A 32 -4.13 2.61 7.24
N PHE A 33 -4.57 3.16 6.10
CA PHE A 33 -3.68 3.37 4.92
C PHE A 33 -2.46 4.24 5.22
N ARG A 34 -2.53 5.15 6.21
CA ARG A 34 -1.38 5.96 6.63
C ARG A 34 -0.42 5.25 7.57
N GLN A 35 -0.86 4.14 8.17
CA GLN A 35 -0.09 3.35 9.13
C GLN A 35 0.66 2.20 8.45
N HIS A 36 0.27 1.84 7.23
CA HIS A 36 0.88 0.78 6.44
C HIS A 36 1.48 1.41 5.17
N GLY A 37 2.81 1.62 5.17
CA GLY A 37 3.57 1.82 3.93
C GLY A 37 3.56 0.51 3.12
N ILE A 38 3.58 0.60 1.80
CA ILE A 38 3.35 -0.55 0.92
C ILE A 38 4.48 -1.59 1.03
N SER A 39 5.65 -1.21 1.56
CA SER A 39 6.77 -2.14 1.78
C SER A 39 7.59 -1.83 3.04
N ASN A 40 8.39 -2.81 3.51
CA ASN A 40 9.36 -2.65 4.61
C ASN A 40 10.46 -1.61 4.27
N ASP A 41 10.69 -1.37 2.98
CA ASP A 41 11.67 -0.45 2.42
C ASP A 41 11.11 0.96 2.20
N GLU A 42 9.83 1.20 2.47
CA GLU A 42 9.17 2.51 2.29
C GLU A 42 9.94 3.64 2.99
N TYR A 43 10.38 3.44 4.23
CA TYR A 43 11.16 4.47 4.95
C TYR A 43 12.49 4.81 4.24
N VAL A 44 13.14 3.79 3.68
CA VAL A 44 14.40 3.94 2.96
C VAL A 44 14.16 4.71 1.66
N GLN A 45 13.15 4.34 0.89
CA GLN A 45 12.81 5.01 -0.36
C GLN A 45 12.29 6.43 -0.15
N HIS A 46 11.46 6.66 0.87
CA HIS A 46 10.99 8.00 1.23
C HIS A 46 12.15 8.91 1.63
N THR A 47 13.09 8.42 2.45
CA THR A 47 14.29 9.17 2.85
C THR A 47 15.18 9.47 1.64
N TYR A 48 15.45 8.47 0.81
CA TYR A 48 16.26 8.64 -0.40
C TYR A 48 15.62 9.62 -1.39
N GLY A 49 14.29 9.55 -1.57
CA GLY A 49 13.54 10.47 -2.41
C GLY A 49 13.67 11.92 -1.96
N GLN A 50 13.66 12.18 -0.64
CA GLN A 50 13.91 13.53 -0.12
C GLN A 50 15.34 14.00 -0.43
N MET A 51 16.35 13.15 -0.23
CA MET A 51 17.75 13.49 -0.55
C MET A 51 17.94 13.78 -2.04
N LEU A 52 17.25 13.07 -2.93
CA LEU A 52 17.25 13.38 -4.36
C LEU A 52 16.64 14.75 -4.66
N LEU A 53 15.52 15.11 -4.00
CA LEU A 53 14.95 16.46 -4.14
C LEU A 53 15.93 17.53 -3.68
N ASP A 54 16.61 17.32 -2.56
CA ASP A 54 17.60 18.24 -2.00
C ASP A 54 18.83 18.37 -2.94
N TRP A 55 19.26 17.28 -3.58
CA TRP A 55 20.28 17.30 -4.62
C TRP A 55 19.89 18.18 -5.82
N TYR A 56 18.68 18.03 -6.36
CA TYR A 56 18.20 18.89 -7.45
C TYR A 56 18.05 20.36 -7.01
N GLN A 57 17.48 20.60 -5.83
CA GLN A 57 17.25 21.95 -5.30
C GLN A 57 18.55 22.70 -4.99
N SER A 58 19.59 21.99 -4.55
CA SER A 58 20.92 22.57 -4.29
C SER A 58 21.72 22.90 -5.56
N GLY A 59 21.19 22.55 -6.74
CA GLY A 59 21.93 22.65 -8.00
C GLY A 59 23.05 21.62 -8.09
N PHE A 60 22.75 20.38 -7.70
CA PHE A 60 23.63 19.21 -7.73
C PHE A 60 24.81 19.26 -6.74
N LYS A 61 24.70 20.03 -5.66
CA LYS A 61 25.77 20.21 -4.68
C LYS A 61 25.65 19.27 -3.49
N ASP A 62 24.44 18.97 -3.06
CA ASP A 62 24.15 18.05 -1.95
C ASP A 62 24.33 16.59 -2.41
N GLN A 63 25.38 15.92 -1.93
CA GLN A 63 25.72 14.56 -2.36
C GLN A 63 25.16 13.47 -1.44
N ASP A 64 24.32 13.82 -0.45
CA ASP A 64 23.90 12.87 0.60
C ASP A 64 23.19 11.64 0.02
N ALA A 65 22.42 11.81 -1.06
CA ALA A 65 21.79 10.70 -1.78
C ALA A 65 22.82 9.63 -2.23
N PHE A 66 24.01 10.03 -2.67
CA PHE A 66 25.04 9.10 -3.17
C PHE A 66 25.81 8.38 -2.06
N HIS A 67 25.63 8.81 -0.81
CA HIS A 67 26.20 8.18 0.38
C HIS A 67 25.15 7.43 1.22
N TYR A 68 23.87 7.60 0.91
CA TYR A 68 22.79 6.89 1.56
C TYR A 68 22.68 5.45 1.05
N ARG A 69 23.30 4.54 1.79
CA ARG A 69 23.40 3.11 1.44
C ARG A 69 24.00 2.94 0.03
N ASN A 70 23.53 1.94 -0.70
CA ASN A 70 23.93 1.64 -2.08
C ASN A 70 22.80 1.86 -3.08
N LEU A 71 21.77 2.65 -2.74
CA LEU A 71 20.60 2.89 -3.59
C LEU A 71 20.98 3.53 -4.94
N TYR A 72 22.04 4.34 -4.96
CA TYR A 72 22.57 4.92 -6.20
C TYR A 72 23.02 3.87 -7.22
N LEU A 73 23.35 2.63 -6.80
CA LEU A 73 23.70 1.53 -7.71
C LEU A 73 22.49 0.90 -8.40
N TYR A 74 21.28 1.17 -7.90
CA TYR A 74 20.03 0.56 -8.39
C TYR A 74 19.09 1.58 -9.04
N GLY A 75 19.56 2.82 -9.24
CA GLY A 75 18.76 3.90 -9.84
C GLY A 75 17.90 4.68 -8.85
N GLY A 76 18.01 4.36 -7.55
CA GLY A 76 17.18 4.93 -6.49
C GLY A 76 16.04 4.02 -6.07
#